data_AF-A0A2I1G0C0-F1
#
_entry.id   AF-A0A2I1G0C0-F1
#
_cell.length_a   1.000
_cell.length_b   1.000
_cell.length_c   1.000
_cell.angle_alpha   90.00
_cell.angle_beta   90.00
_cell.angle_gamma   90.00
#
_symmetry.space_group_name_H-M   'P 1'
#
loop_
_entity.id
_entity.type
_entity.pdbx_description
1 polymer ?
#
loop_
_entity_poly.entity_id
_entity_poly.type
_entity_poly.pdbx_seq_one_letter_code
_entity_poly.pdbx_strand_id
1 'polypeptide(L)'
;MEPPIYDGRIHPNEYIKKMRTYCNFRQIKNEKEILKFAIMNIDSTIDIPKNITSFDVLVNVLKEHISFNIFKNSCKRKLENSTKSDVIGTSIGTSIGTIIGAIFSALLDFHMVYCDDFGPNALWSISSSTKSINSAINYGKPIQLRHEILSEFFYTDMNEKSPTSNHFRVYCDEKERKNHWIIGNYHHQNNDDNVKSQDIITLQWKQSDVNKNILLRSHEFEDYQEVFAHDQRTGGNDQWCIELIGYRDT
;
A
#
# COMPACT_ATOMS: atom_id res chain seq x y z
N MET A 1 -3.84 10.26 -23.67
CA MET A 1 -4.45 9.53 -22.55
C MET A 1 -5.91 9.29 -22.91
N GLU A 2 -6.39 8.07 -22.75
CA GLU A 2 -7.82 7.73 -22.89
C GLU A 2 -8.58 8.10 -21.61
N PRO A 3 -9.89 8.40 -21.69
CA PRO A 3 -10.68 8.68 -20.49
C PRO A 3 -10.77 7.41 -19.62
N PRO A 4 -10.58 7.53 -18.30
CA PRO A 4 -10.73 6.39 -17.41
C PRO A 4 -12.19 5.95 -17.34
N ILE A 5 -12.40 4.65 -17.29
CA ILE A 5 -13.72 4.02 -17.19
C ILE A 5 -13.87 3.38 -15.81
N TYR A 6 -15.02 3.56 -15.17
CA TYR A 6 -15.37 2.82 -13.96
C TYR A 6 -16.18 1.58 -14.32
N ASP A 7 -15.56 0.41 -14.28
CA ASP A 7 -16.17 -0.90 -14.56
C ASP A 7 -16.41 -1.72 -13.28
N GLY A 8 -16.26 -1.07 -12.11
CA GLY A 8 -16.38 -1.72 -10.81
C GLY A 8 -15.18 -2.60 -10.44
N ARG A 9 -14.08 -2.62 -11.20
CA ARG A 9 -12.87 -3.40 -10.88
C ARG A 9 -11.76 -2.57 -10.21
N ILE A 10 -12.06 -1.33 -9.88
CA ILE A 10 -11.16 -0.39 -9.22
C ILE A 10 -11.90 0.29 -8.06
N HIS A 11 -11.15 0.74 -7.05
CA HIS A 11 -11.75 1.48 -5.94
C HIS A 11 -12.34 2.82 -6.44
N PRO A 12 -13.54 3.24 -5.99
CA PRO A 12 -14.18 4.50 -6.44
C PRO A 12 -13.29 5.74 -6.32
N ASN A 13 -12.54 5.88 -5.20
CA ASN A 13 -11.62 7.01 -5.03
C ASN A 13 -10.50 7.01 -6.08
N GLU A 14 -9.97 5.83 -6.43
CA GLU A 14 -8.94 5.69 -7.47
C GLU A 14 -9.47 6.07 -8.85
N TYR A 15 -10.75 5.77 -9.12
CA TYR A 15 -11.42 6.22 -10.32
C TYR A 15 -11.57 7.74 -10.39
N ILE A 16 -12.10 8.38 -9.34
CA ILE A 16 -12.28 9.83 -9.30
C ILE A 16 -10.95 10.54 -9.50
N LYS A 17 -9.89 10.04 -8.88
CA LYS A 17 -8.54 10.55 -9.06
C LYS A 17 -8.08 10.46 -10.51
N LYS A 18 -8.11 9.26 -11.12
CA LYS A 18 -7.74 9.09 -12.54
C LYS A 18 -8.54 10.03 -13.44
N MET A 19 -9.82 10.25 -13.13
CA MET A 19 -10.68 11.15 -13.88
C MET A 19 -10.27 12.62 -13.72
N ARG A 20 -9.99 13.08 -12.51
CA ARG A 20 -9.47 14.43 -12.26
C ARG A 20 -8.13 14.65 -12.98
N THR A 21 -7.22 13.68 -12.92
CA THR A 21 -5.95 13.72 -13.64
C THR A 21 -6.17 13.86 -15.15
N TYR A 22 -7.04 13.03 -15.72
CA TYR A 22 -7.41 13.11 -17.13
C TYR A 22 -7.98 14.48 -17.51
N CYS A 23 -8.95 14.97 -16.74
CA CYS A 23 -9.59 16.26 -16.98
C CYS A 23 -8.60 17.42 -16.90
N ASN A 24 -7.67 17.39 -15.93
CA ASN A 24 -6.61 18.39 -15.81
C ASN A 24 -5.71 18.42 -17.06
N PHE A 25 -5.29 17.26 -17.57
CA PHE A 25 -4.53 17.17 -18.83
C PHE A 25 -5.31 17.68 -20.04
N ARG A 26 -6.65 17.54 -20.02
CA ARG A 26 -7.55 18.08 -21.05
C ARG A 26 -7.97 19.54 -20.81
N GLN A 27 -7.43 20.20 -19.77
CA GLN A 27 -7.76 21.56 -19.37
C GLN A 27 -9.23 21.77 -18.97
N ILE A 28 -9.92 20.70 -18.58
CA ILE A 28 -11.26 20.73 -17.99
C ILE A 28 -11.10 21.00 -16.50
N LYS A 29 -11.38 22.22 -16.07
CA LYS A 29 -11.15 22.70 -14.69
C LYS A 29 -12.43 22.88 -13.88
N ASN A 30 -13.59 22.84 -14.52
CA ASN A 30 -14.86 23.05 -13.84
C ASN A 30 -15.30 21.78 -13.12
N GLU A 31 -15.36 21.81 -11.79
CA GLU A 31 -15.67 20.63 -10.97
C GLU A 31 -17.00 19.96 -11.34
N LYS A 32 -18.03 20.74 -11.70
CA LYS A 32 -19.33 20.18 -12.13
C LYS A 32 -19.23 19.49 -13.48
N GLU A 33 -18.41 20.00 -14.38
CA GLU A 33 -18.15 19.35 -15.68
C GLU A 33 -17.35 18.06 -15.50
N ILE A 34 -16.33 18.07 -14.63
CA ILE A 34 -15.55 16.87 -14.30
C ILE A 34 -16.46 15.81 -13.67
N LEU A 35 -17.34 16.19 -12.74
CA LEU A 35 -18.30 15.27 -12.14
C LEU A 35 -19.24 14.66 -13.19
N LYS A 36 -19.81 15.50 -14.06
CA LYS A 36 -20.68 15.03 -15.15
C LYS A 36 -19.93 14.08 -16.08
N PHE A 37 -18.68 14.39 -16.40
CA PHE A 37 -17.83 13.56 -17.24
C PHE A 37 -17.48 12.24 -16.54
N ALA A 38 -17.20 12.25 -15.23
CA ALA A 38 -17.02 11.05 -14.42
C ALA A 38 -18.26 10.15 -14.47
N ILE A 39 -19.45 10.72 -14.34
CA ILE A 39 -20.70 9.95 -14.41
C ILE A 39 -20.89 9.32 -15.81
N MET A 40 -20.54 10.05 -16.87
CA MET A 40 -20.65 9.56 -18.25
C MET A 40 -19.68 8.43 -18.61
N ASN A 41 -18.58 8.27 -17.87
CA ASN A 41 -17.59 7.21 -18.11
C ASN A 41 -17.71 6.05 -17.11
N ILE A 42 -18.87 5.91 -16.47
CA ILE A 42 -19.21 4.71 -15.71
C ILE A 42 -19.75 3.67 -16.69
N ASP A 43 -19.30 2.42 -16.54
CA ASP A 43 -19.77 1.31 -17.36
C ASP A 43 -21.29 1.19 -17.25
N SER A 44 -21.95 1.01 -18.39
CA SER A 44 -23.41 0.95 -18.50
C SER A 44 -24.07 -0.15 -17.67
N THR A 45 -23.30 -1.14 -17.19
CA THR A 45 -23.77 -2.19 -16.30
C THR A 45 -23.92 -1.75 -14.83
N ILE A 46 -23.45 -0.54 -14.48
CA ILE A 46 -23.50 0.02 -13.14
C ILE A 46 -24.54 1.13 -13.11
N ASP A 47 -25.66 0.87 -12.44
CA ASP A 47 -26.75 1.84 -12.34
C ASP A 47 -26.42 2.96 -11.34
N ILE A 48 -26.46 4.21 -11.82
CA ILE A 48 -26.19 5.41 -11.03
C ILE A 48 -27.49 6.21 -10.87
N PRO A 49 -27.87 6.64 -9.65
CA PRO A 49 -28.99 7.55 -9.43
C PRO A 49 -28.81 8.88 -10.19
N LYS A 50 -29.93 9.51 -10.58
CA LYS A 50 -29.88 10.74 -11.39
C LYS A 50 -29.42 11.99 -10.61
N ASN A 51 -29.38 11.93 -9.28
CA ASN A 51 -29.18 13.08 -8.38
C ASN A 51 -27.80 13.12 -7.73
N ILE A 52 -26.74 12.83 -8.49
CA ILE A 52 -25.36 12.97 -8.01
C ILE A 52 -24.92 14.43 -8.12
N THR A 53 -24.68 15.09 -6.98
CA THR A 53 -24.33 16.52 -6.91
C THR A 53 -22.87 16.79 -6.54
N SER A 54 -22.16 15.79 -6.01
CA SER A 54 -20.74 15.88 -5.62
C SER A 54 -20.01 14.56 -5.86
N PHE A 55 -18.68 14.62 -5.81
CA PHE A 55 -17.84 13.42 -5.87
C PHE A 55 -18.00 12.51 -4.66
N ASP A 56 -18.22 13.06 -3.47
CA ASP A 56 -18.45 12.26 -2.26
C ASP A 56 -19.74 11.43 -2.39
N VAL A 57 -20.81 12.04 -2.91
CA VAL A 57 -22.06 11.33 -3.20
C VAL A 57 -21.84 10.26 -4.27
N LEU A 58 -21.06 10.56 -5.32
CA LEU A 58 -20.72 9.58 -6.35
C LEU A 58 -19.95 8.38 -5.76
N VAL A 59 -18.93 8.64 -4.94
CA VAL A 59 -18.12 7.60 -4.30
C VAL A 59 -18.98 6.70 -3.42
N ASN A 60 -19.87 7.28 -2.61
CA ASN A 60 -20.75 6.50 -1.74
C ASN A 60 -21.68 5.61 -2.57
N VAL A 61 -22.31 6.14 -3.61
CA VAL A 61 -23.14 5.35 -4.54
C VAL A 61 -22.34 4.21 -5.19
N LEU A 62 -21.13 4.48 -5.65
CA LEU A 62 -20.27 3.46 -6.25
C LEU A 62 -19.86 2.38 -5.25
N LYS A 63 -19.61 2.74 -3.98
CA LYS A 63 -19.31 1.80 -2.90
C LYS A 63 -20.53 0.95 -2.51
N GLU A 64 -21.74 1.51 -2.55
CA GLU A 64 -22.98 0.78 -2.25
C GLU A 64 -23.39 -0.20 -3.35
N HIS A 65 -22.92 0.01 -4.58
CA HIS A 65 -23.24 -0.86 -5.70
C HIS A 65 -22.60 -2.26 -5.58
N ILE A 66 -23.31 -3.29 -6.04
CA ILE A 66 -22.88 -4.70 -5.92
C ILE A 66 -21.53 -4.98 -6.59
N SER A 67 -21.17 -4.23 -7.64
CA SER A 67 -19.88 -4.37 -8.32
C SER A 67 -18.70 -4.08 -7.39
N PHE A 68 -18.84 -3.12 -6.46
CA PHE A 68 -17.80 -2.83 -5.48
C PHE A 68 -17.62 -3.98 -4.48
N ASN A 69 -18.71 -4.58 -4.03
CA ASN A 69 -18.67 -5.80 -3.22
C ASN A 69 -18.06 -6.99 -3.98
N ILE A 70 -18.37 -7.15 -5.27
CA ILE A 70 -17.75 -8.18 -6.12
C ILE A 70 -16.26 -7.93 -6.27
N PHE A 71 -15.83 -6.68 -6.46
CA PHE A 71 -14.42 -6.29 -6.47
C PHE A 71 -13.74 -6.64 -5.14
N LYS A 72 -14.31 -6.22 -4.00
CA LYS A 72 -13.80 -6.56 -2.67
C LYS A 72 -13.70 -8.07 -2.47
N ASN A 73 -14.76 -8.82 -2.81
CA ASN A 73 -14.78 -10.28 -2.71
C ASN A 73 -13.82 -10.95 -3.69
N SER A 74 -13.59 -10.38 -4.88
CA SER A 74 -12.59 -10.86 -5.83
C SER A 74 -11.19 -10.66 -5.31
N CYS A 75 -10.88 -9.50 -4.71
CA CYS A 75 -9.63 -9.24 -4.02
C CYS A 75 -9.44 -10.24 -2.86
N LYS A 76 -10.47 -10.42 -2.02
CA LYS A 76 -10.49 -11.40 -0.93
C LYS A 76 -10.29 -12.85 -1.40
N ARG A 77 -10.97 -13.29 -2.46
CA ARG A 77 -10.84 -14.65 -3.00
C ARG A 77 -9.48 -14.88 -3.67
N LYS A 78 -8.93 -13.86 -4.34
CA LYS A 78 -7.55 -13.92 -4.84
C LYS A 78 -6.59 -14.12 -3.66
N LEU A 79 -6.79 -13.40 -2.56
CA LEU A 79 -6.03 -13.59 -1.32
C LEU A 79 -6.20 -15.01 -0.73
N GLU A 80 -7.42 -15.54 -0.64
CA GLU A 80 -7.70 -16.89 -0.10
C GLU A 80 -7.24 -18.04 -1.00
N ASN A 81 -7.14 -17.82 -2.32
CA ASN A 81 -6.64 -18.83 -3.26
C ASN A 81 -5.12 -18.76 -3.42
N SER A 82 -4.53 -17.56 -3.35
CA SER A 82 -3.06 -17.40 -3.28
C SER A 82 -2.49 -18.03 -2.00
N THR A 83 -3.25 -18.09 -0.90
CA THR A 83 -2.85 -18.80 0.34
C THR A 83 -3.02 -20.33 0.26
N LYS A 84 -3.80 -20.86 -0.70
CA LYS A 84 -4.03 -22.32 -0.86
C LYS A 84 -3.24 -22.95 -2.01
N SER A 85 -2.83 -22.17 -3.01
CA SER A 85 -2.26 -22.70 -4.26
C SER A 85 -0.73 -22.82 -4.27
N ASP A 86 0.01 -22.22 -3.34
CA ASP A 86 1.49 -22.18 -3.40
C ASP A 86 2.18 -22.75 -2.15
N VAL A 87 1.60 -23.78 -1.53
CA VAL A 87 2.32 -24.66 -0.57
C VAL A 87 2.79 -25.94 -1.26
N ILE A 88 3.44 -25.81 -2.42
CA ILE A 88 4.33 -26.85 -2.94
C ILE A 88 5.47 -26.14 -3.67
N GLY A 89 6.61 -25.98 -2.98
CA GLY A 89 7.77 -25.35 -3.59
C GLY A 89 8.87 -25.06 -2.58
N THR A 90 9.56 -26.10 -2.14
CA THR A 90 10.94 -25.95 -1.67
C THR A 90 11.74 -25.22 -2.75
N SER A 91 12.38 -24.09 -2.46
CA SER A 91 13.40 -23.55 -3.37
C SER A 91 14.57 -22.91 -2.64
N ILE A 92 15.60 -23.73 -2.48
CA ILE A 92 16.97 -23.31 -2.75
C ILE A 92 17.01 -22.82 -4.20
N GLY A 93 17.57 -21.63 -4.48
CA GLY A 93 18.06 -21.27 -5.82
C GLY A 93 17.52 -19.97 -6.44
N THR A 94 18.39 -18.95 -6.46
CA THR A 94 18.70 -18.02 -7.58
C THR A 94 17.59 -17.21 -8.27
N SER A 95 17.81 -15.88 -8.26
CA SER A 95 17.41 -14.83 -9.23
C SER A 95 16.32 -13.83 -8.79
N ILE A 96 16.75 -12.58 -8.66
CA ILE A 96 16.00 -11.31 -8.81
C ILE A 96 15.05 -10.94 -7.67
N GLY A 97 15.45 -9.89 -6.93
CA GLY A 97 14.60 -8.94 -6.20
C GLY A 97 13.47 -9.56 -5.38
N THR A 98 13.69 -9.75 -4.08
CA THR A 98 12.62 -10.18 -3.17
C THR A 98 11.51 -9.13 -3.15
N ILE A 99 10.42 -9.40 -3.88
CA ILE A 99 9.19 -8.62 -3.78
C ILE A 99 8.54 -9.02 -2.46
N ILE A 100 8.07 -8.01 -1.73
CA ILE A 100 7.30 -8.20 -0.51
C ILE A 100 5.87 -7.78 -0.80
N GLY A 101 4.96 -8.69 -0.50
CA GLY A 101 3.57 -8.34 -0.23
C GLY A 101 3.43 -8.10 1.27
N ALA A 102 3.67 -6.88 1.72
CA ALA A 102 3.28 -6.44 3.04
C ALA A 102 2.04 -5.55 2.88
N ILE A 103 1.07 -5.73 3.77
CA ILE A 103 -0.35 -5.34 3.69
C ILE A 103 -0.53 -3.81 3.74
N PHE A 104 -0.03 -3.09 2.73
CA PHE A 104 -0.10 -1.63 2.67
C PHE A 104 -0.19 -1.12 1.25
N SER A 105 -1.24 -0.37 0.93
CA SER A 105 -1.33 0.37 -0.32
C SER A 105 -1.02 1.86 -0.15
N ALA A 106 -0.34 2.44 -1.14
CA ALA A 106 -0.17 3.88 -1.21
C ALA A 106 -1.36 4.54 -1.93
N LEU A 107 -1.92 5.59 -1.33
CA LEU A 107 -2.86 6.49 -1.99
C LEU A 107 -2.10 7.54 -2.79
N LEU A 108 -2.27 7.51 -4.10
CA LEU A 108 -1.52 8.34 -5.04
C LEU A 108 -1.73 9.86 -4.86
N ASP A 109 -2.81 10.36 -4.22
CA ASP A 109 -3.13 11.81 -4.18
C ASP A 109 -2.45 12.59 -3.03
N PHE A 110 -1.90 11.90 -2.03
CA PHE A 110 -1.16 12.55 -0.92
C PHE A 110 0.20 11.90 -0.64
N HIS A 111 0.60 10.97 -1.50
CA HIS A 111 1.65 9.98 -1.26
C HIS A 111 1.45 9.16 0.03
N MET A 112 0.33 9.31 0.74
CA MET A 112 0.14 8.66 2.03
C MET A 112 -0.06 7.15 1.88
N VAL A 113 0.39 6.39 2.88
CA VAL A 113 0.23 4.93 2.92
C VAL A 113 -0.89 4.55 3.87
N TYR A 114 -1.69 3.56 3.47
CA TYR A 114 -2.82 3.01 4.22
C TYR A 114 -2.78 1.48 4.15
N CYS A 115 -3.48 0.81 5.08
CA CYS A 115 -3.72 -0.61 4.93
C CYS A 115 -4.85 -0.80 3.92
N ASP A 116 -4.67 -1.77 3.03
CA ASP A 116 -5.63 -2.09 1.97
C ASP A 116 -5.53 -3.57 1.64
N ASP A 117 -6.54 -4.06 0.93
CA ASP A 117 -6.59 -5.45 0.49
C ASP A 117 -5.42 -5.77 -0.45
N PHE A 118 -4.99 -7.04 -0.42
CA PHE A 118 -3.89 -7.53 -1.24
C PHE A 118 -4.18 -7.32 -2.74
N GLY A 119 -3.35 -6.50 -3.39
CA GLY A 119 -3.46 -6.11 -4.79
C GLY A 119 -2.14 -5.57 -5.30
N PRO A 120 -2.03 -5.15 -6.57
CA PRO A 120 -0.76 -4.70 -7.13
C PRO A 120 -0.26 -3.39 -6.48
N ASN A 121 -1.15 -2.62 -5.84
CA ASN A 121 -0.79 -1.47 -5.00
C ASN A 121 -0.23 -1.85 -3.63
N ALA A 122 -0.33 -3.12 -3.20
CA ALA A 122 0.22 -3.60 -1.93
C ALA A 122 1.63 -4.19 -2.08
N LEU A 123 2.22 -4.11 -3.28
CA LEU A 123 3.51 -4.72 -3.60
C LEU A 123 4.66 -3.72 -3.41
N TRP A 124 5.68 -4.16 -2.70
CA TRP A 124 6.88 -3.39 -2.38
C TRP A 124 8.14 -4.21 -2.65
N SER A 125 9.09 -3.68 -3.43
CA SER A 125 10.44 -4.20 -3.51
C SER A 125 11.21 -3.91 -2.23
N ILE A 126 11.88 -4.92 -1.66
CA ILE A 126 12.87 -4.71 -0.61
C ILE A 126 14.28 -4.82 -1.16
N SER A 127 15.08 -3.80 -0.87
CA SER A 127 16.52 -3.82 -1.11
C SER A 127 17.30 -3.57 0.17
N SER A 128 18.42 -4.28 0.32
CA SER A 128 19.44 -3.94 1.31
C SER A 128 20.35 -2.87 0.71
N SER A 129 20.63 -1.83 1.48
CA SER A 129 21.53 -0.75 1.06
C SER A 129 23.01 -1.14 1.01
N THR A 130 23.36 -2.33 1.52
CA THR A 130 24.76 -2.72 1.81
C THR A 130 25.30 -3.89 1.00
N LYS A 131 24.50 -4.55 0.15
CA LYS A 131 24.92 -5.79 -0.55
C LYS A 131 24.29 -5.96 -1.94
N SER A 132 24.86 -6.90 -2.72
CA SER A 132 24.45 -7.21 -4.10
C SER A 132 22.99 -7.68 -4.20
N ILE A 133 22.46 -7.62 -5.42
CA ILE A 133 21.06 -7.87 -5.86
C ILE A 133 20.46 -9.22 -5.39
N ASN A 134 21.23 -10.13 -4.80
CA ASN A 134 20.80 -11.48 -4.40
C ASN A 134 21.11 -11.84 -2.93
N SER A 135 21.27 -10.86 -2.05
CA SER A 135 21.54 -11.13 -0.63
C SER A 135 20.24 -11.24 0.18
N ALA A 136 20.20 -12.23 1.08
CA ALA A 136 19.07 -12.40 1.99
C ALA A 136 18.85 -11.14 2.85
N ILE A 137 17.58 -10.82 3.10
CA ILE A 137 17.19 -9.72 4.00
C ILE A 137 17.40 -10.20 5.43
N ASN A 138 18.15 -9.44 6.21
CA ASN A 138 18.51 -9.80 7.58
C ASN A 138 17.82 -8.88 8.59
N TYR A 139 17.40 -9.46 9.70
CA TYR A 139 16.93 -8.72 10.87
C TYR A 139 17.98 -7.71 11.35
N GLY A 140 17.51 -6.56 11.83
CA GLY A 140 18.38 -5.52 12.38
C GLY A 140 19.26 -4.79 11.35
N LYS A 141 19.16 -5.13 10.05
CA LYS A 141 19.86 -4.42 8.98
C LYS A 141 18.96 -3.38 8.32
N PRO A 142 19.53 -2.24 7.88
CA PRO A 142 18.76 -1.25 7.15
C PRO A 142 18.27 -1.80 5.81
N ILE A 143 17.02 -1.49 5.52
CA ILE A 143 16.33 -1.83 4.29
C ILE A 143 15.76 -0.57 3.64
N GLN A 144 15.36 -0.73 2.39
CA GLN A 144 14.56 0.21 1.66
C GLN A 144 13.35 -0.52 1.09
N LEU A 145 12.19 0.14 1.15
CA LEU A 145 10.95 -0.32 0.54
C LEU A 145 10.65 0.61 -0.64
N ARG A 146 10.44 0.04 -1.83
CA ARG A 146 10.01 0.78 -3.02
C ARG A 146 8.68 0.23 -3.49
N HIS A 147 7.70 1.09 -3.65
CA HIS A 147 6.38 0.71 -4.14
C HIS A 147 6.49 0.27 -5.61
N GLU A 148 5.92 -0.89 -5.97
CA GLU A 148 6.10 -1.46 -7.31
C GLU A 148 5.49 -0.58 -8.42
N ILE A 149 4.23 -0.15 -8.25
CA ILE A 149 3.56 0.66 -9.28
C ILE A 149 4.11 2.09 -9.32
N LEU A 150 4.21 2.76 -8.16
CA LEU A 150 4.63 4.16 -8.10
C LEU A 150 6.12 4.34 -8.37
N SER A 151 6.92 3.30 -8.17
CA SER A 151 8.37 3.41 -8.16
C SER A 151 8.94 4.37 -7.10
N GLU A 152 8.13 4.77 -6.12
CA GLU A 152 8.48 5.67 -5.01
C GLU A 152 8.87 4.90 -3.75
N PHE A 153 9.53 5.57 -2.81
CA PHE A 153 10.10 4.96 -1.61
C PHE A 153 9.25 5.21 -0.37
N PHE A 154 9.05 4.16 0.44
CA PHE A 154 8.34 4.26 1.72
C PHE A 154 9.14 5.09 2.73
N TYR A 155 8.53 6.15 3.25
CA TYR A 155 9.24 7.11 4.08
C TYR A 155 8.33 7.72 5.16
N THR A 156 8.98 8.26 6.18
CA THR A 156 8.37 9.06 7.24
C THR A 156 9.43 10.02 7.78
N ASP A 157 8.99 11.11 8.39
CA ASP A 157 9.82 12.00 9.19
C ASP A 157 9.06 12.47 10.43
N MET A 158 9.73 13.24 11.28
CA MET A 158 9.11 13.75 12.52
C MET A 158 8.41 15.11 12.35
N ASN A 159 8.39 15.67 11.14
CA ASN A 159 7.90 17.02 10.87
C ASN A 159 6.41 17.02 10.55
N GLU A 160 5.96 16.04 9.77
CA GLU A 160 4.59 15.96 9.25
C GLU A 160 3.72 15.04 10.12
N LYS A 161 2.45 15.44 10.29
CA LYS A 161 1.47 14.69 11.09
C LYS A 161 0.49 13.91 10.24
N SER A 162 0.16 12.70 10.68
CA SER A 162 -0.95 11.92 10.13
C SER A 162 -2.28 12.63 10.43
N PRO A 163 -3.22 12.66 9.48
CA PRO A 163 -4.43 13.49 9.57
C PRO A 163 -5.36 13.06 10.70
N THR A 164 -5.40 11.78 11.05
CA THR A 164 -6.43 11.27 11.98
C THR A 164 -5.84 10.90 13.33
N SER A 165 -4.74 10.15 13.35
CA SER A 165 -4.08 9.78 14.61
C SER A 165 -3.14 10.86 15.17
N ASN A 166 -2.79 11.89 14.39
CA ASN A 166 -1.87 12.97 14.78
C ASN A 166 -0.47 12.48 15.20
N HIS A 167 -0.09 11.32 14.69
CA HIS A 167 1.24 10.72 14.78
C HIS A 167 2.10 11.14 13.58
N PHE A 168 3.25 10.52 13.36
CA PHE A 168 4.11 10.87 12.23
C PHE A 168 3.52 10.32 10.93
N ARG A 169 3.43 11.18 9.91
CA ARG A 169 2.89 10.81 8.60
C ARG A 169 3.81 9.81 7.92
N VAL A 170 3.23 8.76 7.35
CA VAL A 170 3.94 7.79 6.50
C VAL A 170 3.47 7.96 5.06
N TYR A 171 4.43 8.04 4.14
CA TYR A 171 4.15 8.38 2.75
C TYR A 171 5.24 7.86 1.79
N CYS A 172 4.95 7.88 0.49
CA CYS A 172 5.86 7.59 -0.59
C CYS A 172 6.62 8.85 -1.03
N ASP A 173 7.91 8.75 -1.29
CA ASP A 173 8.72 9.86 -1.81
C ASP A 173 9.51 9.37 -3.03
N GLU A 174 9.53 10.16 -4.10
CA GLU A 174 10.36 9.90 -5.28
C GLU A 174 11.86 9.88 -4.93
N LYS A 175 12.26 10.65 -3.91
CA LYS A 175 13.66 10.73 -3.49
C LYS A 175 14.08 9.47 -2.75
N GLU A 176 15.10 8.83 -3.32
CA GLU A 176 15.76 7.70 -2.68
C GLU A 176 16.41 8.13 -1.36
N ARG A 177 15.80 7.72 -0.23
CA ARG A 177 16.36 7.92 1.11
C ARG A 177 16.75 6.60 1.74
N LYS A 178 18.01 6.22 1.53
CA LYS A 178 18.57 4.95 2.03
C LYS A 178 18.63 4.92 3.56
N ASN A 179 18.54 3.70 4.12
CA ASN A 179 18.90 3.36 5.51
C ASN A 179 17.94 3.79 6.63
N HIS A 180 16.69 4.12 6.32
CA HIS A 180 15.78 4.61 7.35
C HIS A 180 14.96 3.50 8.02
N TRP A 181 14.67 2.39 7.33
CA TRP A 181 13.83 1.33 7.89
C TRP A 181 14.65 0.11 8.28
N ILE A 182 14.28 -0.53 9.39
CA ILE A 182 14.90 -1.75 9.90
C ILE A 182 13.77 -2.74 10.21
N ILE A 183 13.95 -3.99 9.77
CA ILE A 183 13.07 -5.09 10.16
C ILE A 183 13.56 -5.64 11.50
N GLY A 184 12.73 -5.49 12.53
CA GLY A 184 12.92 -6.12 13.83
C GLY A 184 12.19 -7.46 13.90
N ASN A 185 12.81 -8.45 14.54
CA ASN A 185 12.18 -9.74 14.83
C ASN A 185 11.31 -9.59 16.09
N TYR A 186 10.00 -9.73 15.98
CA TYR A 186 9.12 -9.55 17.13
C TYR A 186 9.23 -10.69 18.15
N HIS A 187 9.43 -11.93 17.68
CA HIS A 187 9.41 -13.12 18.53
C HIS A 187 10.80 -13.58 19.00
N HIS A 188 11.91 -13.08 18.44
CA HIS A 188 13.30 -13.40 18.81
C HIS A 188 13.60 -14.91 18.98
N GLN A 189 12.87 -15.79 18.29
CA GLN A 189 12.88 -17.23 18.60
C GLN A 189 13.85 -18.08 17.78
N ASN A 190 14.56 -17.53 16.80
CA ASN A 190 15.46 -18.29 15.93
C ASN A 190 16.88 -17.71 15.87
N ASN A 191 17.88 -18.60 15.80
CA ASN A 191 19.30 -18.27 15.54
C ASN A 191 19.58 -17.87 14.08
N ASP A 192 18.54 -17.82 13.24
CA ASP A 192 18.65 -17.45 11.83
C ASP A 192 18.37 -15.95 11.69
N ASP A 193 19.39 -15.21 11.25
CA ASP A 193 19.31 -13.76 11.09
C ASP A 193 18.47 -13.34 9.87
N ASN A 194 18.05 -14.28 9.01
CA ASN A 194 17.30 -13.96 7.80
C ASN A 194 15.79 -13.83 8.05
N VAL A 195 15.18 -12.82 7.42
CA VAL A 195 13.73 -12.63 7.35
C VAL A 195 13.12 -13.64 6.40
N LYS A 196 12.04 -14.31 6.82
CA LYS A 196 11.31 -15.34 6.08
C LYS A 196 9.87 -14.91 5.86
N SER A 197 9.23 -15.50 4.86
CA SER A 197 7.78 -15.34 4.68
C SER A 197 7.06 -15.84 5.93
N GLN A 198 5.96 -15.17 6.28
CA GLN A 198 5.12 -15.39 7.47
C GLN A 198 5.77 -15.01 8.81
N ASP A 199 6.97 -14.43 8.80
CA ASP A 199 7.52 -13.88 10.02
C ASP A 199 6.68 -12.68 10.53
N ILE A 200 6.52 -12.62 11.85
CA ILE A 200 5.96 -11.46 12.53
C ILE A 200 7.09 -10.48 12.85
N ILE A 201 7.03 -9.33 12.20
CA ILE A 201 8.06 -8.31 12.23
C ILE A 201 7.58 -7.00 12.84
N THR A 202 8.52 -6.15 13.19
CA THR A 202 8.28 -4.71 13.40
C THR A 202 9.04 -3.92 12.35
N LEU A 203 8.46 -2.85 11.82
CA LEU A 203 9.18 -1.88 10.99
C LEU A 203 9.59 -0.69 11.84
N GLN A 204 10.89 -0.52 12.03
CA GLN A 204 11.49 0.55 12.82
C GLN A 204 12.11 1.59 11.91
N TRP A 205 11.72 2.84 12.10
CA TRP A 205 12.36 3.98 11.44
C TRP A 205 13.51 4.52 12.31
N LYS A 206 14.67 4.74 11.71
CA LYS A 206 15.85 5.34 12.34
C LYS A 206 16.44 6.44 11.47
N GLN A 207 16.90 7.49 12.12
CA GLN A 207 17.71 8.56 11.53
C GLN A 207 18.90 8.82 12.45
N SER A 208 20.09 9.08 11.88
CA SER A 208 21.36 9.13 12.62
C SER A 208 21.35 10.03 13.86
N ASP A 209 20.59 11.13 13.81
CA ASP A 209 20.55 12.14 14.87
C ASP A 209 19.35 11.95 15.83
N VAL A 210 18.53 10.91 15.62
CA VAL A 210 17.27 10.69 16.34
C VAL A 210 17.39 9.47 17.25
N ASN A 211 17.56 9.70 18.55
CA ASN A 211 17.56 8.64 19.56
C ASN A 211 16.14 8.29 20.04
N LYS A 212 15.20 8.09 19.10
CA LYS A 212 13.83 7.66 19.39
C LYS A 212 13.56 6.34 18.69
N ASN A 213 12.83 5.45 19.38
CA ASN A 213 12.32 4.23 18.76
C ASN A 213 11.01 4.55 18.03
N ILE A 214 11.10 4.78 16.72
CA ILE A 214 9.93 5.09 15.90
C ILE A 214 9.47 3.82 15.20
N LEU A 215 8.23 3.42 15.46
CA LEU A 215 7.63 2.19 14.96
C LEU A 215 6.49 2.48 13.99
N LEU A 216 6.34 1.63 12.99
CA LEU A 216 5.18 1.60 12.13
C LEU A 216 3.99 0.93 12.84
N ARG A 217 2.84 1.58 12.82
CA ARG A 217 1.57 1.08 13.39
C ARG A 217 0.44 1.31 12.42
N SER A 218 -0.58 0.46 12.51
CA SER A 218 -1.90 0.79 11.98
C SER A 218 -2.95 0.97 13.05
N HIS A 219 -3.98 1.72 12.68
CA HIS A 219 -5.20 1.85 13.46
C HIS A 219 -6.41 1.80 12.53
N GLU A 220 -7.35 0.93 12.87
CA GLU A 220 -8.62 0.80 12.16
C GLU A 220 -9.56 1.94 12.56
N PHE A 221 -10.07 2.67 11.58
CA PHE A 221 -11.13 3.67 11.70
C PHE A 221 -12.37 3.19 10.94
N GLU A 222 -13.49 3.91 11.06
CA GLU A 222 -14.80 3.48 10.52
C GLU A 222 -14.76 3.11 9.01
N ASP A 223 -13.98 3.84 8.21
CA ASP A 223 -13.98 3.69 6.75
C ASP A 223 -12.65 3.21 6.14
N TYR A 224 -11.58 3.13 6.94
CA TYR A 224 -10.24 2.78 6.48
C TYR A 224 -9.30 2.44 7.65
N GLN A 225 -8.18 1.80 7.35
CA GLN A 225 -7.12 1.55 8.33
C GLN A 225 -5.89 2.41 8.01
N GLU A 226 -5.63 3.38 8.90
CA GLU A 226 -4.52 4.33 8.77
C GLU A 226 -3.19 3.64 9.06
N VAL A 227 -2.14 4.05 8.36
CA VAL A 227 -0.75 3.65 8.64
C VAL A 227 0.05 4.88 9.00
N PHE A 228 0.72 4.84 10.13
CA PHE A 228 1.50 5.95 10.65
C PHE A 228 2.70 5.45 11.45
N ALA A 229 3.66 6.34 11.67
CA ALA A 229 4.81 6.08 12.52
C ALA A 229 4.64 6.78 13.87
N HIS A 230 5.09 6.18 14.97
CA HIS A 230 4.93 6.75 16.31
C HIS A 230 6.13 6.47 17.22
N ASP A 231 6.33 7.30 18.25
CA ASP A 231 7.35 7.14 19.31
C ASP A 231 6.77 6.69 20.66
N GLN A 232 5.49 6.28 20.67
CA GLN A 232 4.81 5.77 21.86
C GLN A 232 5.19 4.32 22.24
N ARG A 233 4.68 3.85 23.39
CA ARG A 233 4.88 2.48 23.88
C ARG A 233 4.53 1.43 22.82
N THR A 234 5.39 0.43 22.71
CA THR A 234 5.19 -0.73 21.83
C THR A 234 4.00 -1.57 22.28
N GLY A 235 3.16 -1.99 21.33
CA GLY A 235 1.95 -2.79 21.54
C GLY A 235 1.71 -3.78 20.41
N GLY A 236 0.59 -4.51 20.48
CA GLY A 236 0.24 -5.54 19.48
C GLY A 236 0.07 -4.98 18.07
N ASN A 237 -0.38 -3.73 17.93
CA ASN A 237 -0.63 -3.09 16.64
C ASN A 237 0.65 -2.66 15.89
N ASP A 238 1.83 -2.93 16.45
CA ASP A 238 3.14 -2.67 15.83
C ASP A 238 3.67 -3.91 15.09
N GLN A 239 2.93 -5.01 15.17
CA GLN A 239 3.26 -6.30 14.57
C GLN A 239 2.74 -6.35 13.13
N TRP A 240 3.60 -6.81 12.22
CA TRP A 240 3.29 -6.96 10.81
C TRP A 240 3.67 -8.35 10.36
N CYS A 241 2.76 -9.02 9.64
CA CYS A 241 3.10 -10.26 8.93
C CYS A 241 3.72 -9.89 7.58
N ILE A 242 4.86 -10.49 7.25
CA ILE A 242 5.56 -10.26 5.99
C ILE A 242 5.35 -11.44 5.03
N GLU A 243 4.92 -11.19 3.80
CA GLU A 243 4.85 -12.22 2.75
C GLU A 243 5.91 -11.94 1.68
N LEU A 244 6.83 -12.88 1.47
CA LEU A 244 7.87 -12.79 0.43
C LEU A 244 7.38 -13.45 -0.86
N ILE A 245 7.30 -12.68 -1.93
CA ILE A 245 6.85 -13.14 -3.25
C ILE A 245 8.09 -13.29 -4.14
N GLY A 246 8.41 -14.53 -4.51
CA GLY A 246 9.46 -14.81 -5.49
C GLY A 246 8.97 -14.62 -6.93
N TYR A 247 9.83 -14.13 -7.82
CA TYR A 247 9.57 -14.19 -9.25
C TYR A 247 9.61 -15.68 -9.69
N ARG A 248 8.56 -16.15 -10.36
CA ARG A 248 8.69 -17.37 -11.20
C ARG A 248 9.32 -16.91 -12.50
N ASP A 249 10.55 -17.31 -12.76
CA ASP A 249 11.13 -17.24 -14.10
C ASP A 249 10.19 -18.02 -15.04
N THR A 250 9.50 -17.30 -15.93
CA THR A 250 8.74 -17.88 -17.05
C THR A 250 9.65 -18.11 -18.24
#